data_AF-A0A969HF69-F1
#
_entry.id   AF-A0A969HF69-F1
#
_cell.length_a   1.000
_cell.length_b   1.000
_cell.length_c   1.000
_cell.angle_alpha   90.00
_cell.angle_beta   90.00
_cell.angle_gamma   90.00
#
_symmetry.space_group_name_H-M   'P 1'
#
loop_
_entity.id
_entity.type
_entity.pdbx_description
1 polymer ?
#
loop_
_entity_poly.entity_id
_entity_poly.type
_entity_poly.pdbx_seq_one_letter_code
_entity_poly.pdbx_strand_id
1 'polypeptide(L)' 'MLADAQMLEKIFNQVTQLSPEYRLRLVQRIIQTLISPPVSQQPHPLRFGEFRGNEAAMSTFEDFAIAEWRPADKELDGP' A
#
# COMPACT_ATOMS: atom_id res chain seq x y z
N MET A 1 -10.52 -25.74 14.76
CA MET A 1 -11.89 -25.40 14.30
C MET A 1 -12.84 -25.16 15.47
N LEU A 2 -13.18 -26.14 16.32
CA LEU A 2 -14.07 -25.92 17.48
C LEU A 2 -13.44 -25.05 18.59
N ALA A 3 -12.14 -25.19 18.83
CA ALA A 3 -11.40 -24.38 19.81
C ALA A 3 -11.36 -22.88 19.41
N ASP A 4 -11.26 -22.61 18.12
CA ASP A 4 -11.19 -21.24 17.58
C ASP A 4 -12.53 -20.51 17.73
N ALA A 5 -13.65 -21.22 17.55
CA ALA A 5 -14.98 -20.69 17.76
C ALA A 5 -15.24 -20.34 19.24
N GLN A 6 -14.85 -21.23 20.16
CA GLN A 6 -14.96 -20.96 21.60
C GLN A 6 -14.05 -19.80 22.06
N MET A 7 -12.89 -19.65 21.43
CA MET A 7 -11.99 -18.53 21.70
C MET A 7 -12.58 -17.20 21.21
N LEU A 8 -13.17 -17.18 20.02
CA LEU A 8 -13.85 -16.00 19.48
C LEU A 8 -15.01 -15.54 20.36
N GLU A 9 -15.85 -16.46 20.83
CA GLU A 9 -16.95 -16.14 21.77
C GLU A 9 -16.46 -15.48 23.06
N LYS A 10 -15.33 -15.95 23.61
CA LYS A 10 -14.72 -15.32 24.78
C LYS A 10 -14.26 -13.89 24.48
N ILE A 11 -13.67 -13.66 23.31
CA ILE A 11 -13.24 -12.33 22.89
C ILE A 11 -14.45 -11.40 22.72
N PHE A 12 -15.54 -11.87 22.10
CA PHE A 12 -16.76 -11.07 21.97
C PHE A 12 -17.33 -10.65 23.33
N ASN A 13 -17.40 -11.59 24.27
CA ASN A 13 -17.87 -11.31 25.63
C ASN A 13 -16.97 -10.32 26.38
N GLN A 14 -15.67 -10.28 26.10
CA GLN A 14 -14.76 -9.28 26.66
C GLN A 14 -14.97 -7.91 26.01
N VAL A 15 -15.16 -7.86 24.69
CA VAL A 15 -15.39 -6.60 23.95
C VAL A 15 -16.70 -5.94 24.36
N THR A 16 -17.75 -6.72 24.64
CA THR A 16 -19.04 -6.19 25.13
C THR A 16 -18.99 -5.64 26.55
N GLN A 17 -17.96 -5.93 27.33
CA GLN A 17 -17.73 -5.34 28.66
C GLN A 17 -16.91 -4.04 28.60
N LEU A 18 -16.24 -3.75 27.47
CA LEU A 18 -15.51 -2.51 27.29
C LEU A 18 -16.45 -1.31 27.18
N SER A 19 -15.99 -0.14 27.63
CA SER A 19 -16.69 1.12 27.38
C SER A 19 -16.69 1.47 25.88
N PRO A 20 -17.63 2.30 25.41
CA PRO A 20 -17.73 2.68 24.01
C PRO A 20 -16.42 3.25 23.43
N GLU A 21 -15.67 4.04 24.19
CA GLU A 21 -14.41 4.64 23.72
C GLU A 21 -13.35 3.57 23.40
N TYR A 22 -13.23 2.56 24.26
CA TYR A 22 -12.29 1.46 24.06
C TYR A 22 -12.70 0.55 22.90
N ARG A 23 -14.01 0.34 22.67
CA ARG A 23 -14.49 -0.39 21.49
C ARG A 23 -14.11 0.32 20.19
N LEU A 24 -14.26 1.64 20.13
CA LEU A 24 -13.86 2.43 18.96
C LEU A 24 -12.35 2.34 18.69
N ARG A 25 -11.51 2.43 19.73
CA ARG A 25 -10.06 2.25 19.59
C ARG A 25 -9.69 0.85 19.10
N LEU A 26 -10.39 -0.18 19.58
CA LEU A 26 -10.18 -1.55 19.14
C LEU A 26 -10.52 -1.72 17.65
N VAL A 27 -11.67 -1.19 17.21
CA VAL A 27 -12.07 -1.19 15.79
C VAL A 27 -11.01 -0.51 14.93
N GLN A 28 -10.52 0.65 15.34
CA GLN A 28 -9.46 1.36 14.62
C GLN A 28 -8.18 0.51 14.49
N ARG A 29 -7.78 -0.17 15.57
CA ARG A 29 -6.61 -1.06 15.57
C ARG A 29 -6.80 -2.25 14.64
N ILE A 30 -7.99 -2.87 14.64
CA ILE A 30 -8.32 -3.98 13.74
C ILE A 30 -8.23 -3.52 12.28
N ILE A 31 -8.81 -2.37 11.96
CA ILE A 31 -8.73 -1.80 10.59
C ILE A 31 -7.27 -1.60 10.17
N GLN A 32 -6.41 -1.08 11.04
CA GLN A 32 -4.98 -0.93 10.77
C GLN A 32 -4.27 -2.25 10.49
N THR A 33 -4.72 -3.37 11.08
CA THR A 33 -4.13 -4.69 10.82
C THR A 33 -4.64 -5.33 9.53
N LEU A 34 -5.84 -4.93 9.06
CA LEU A 34 -6.42 -5.43 7.81
C LEU A 34 -5.86 -4.69 6.60
N ILE A 35 -5.57 -3.40 6.75
CA ILE A 35 -4.87 -2.62 5.74
C ILE A 35 -3.40 -2.99 5.88
N SER A 36 -2.93 -3.96 5.09
CA SER A 36 -1.49 -4.13 4.92
C SER A 36 -0.92 -2.74 4.58
N PRO A 37 0.16 -2.28 5.26
CA PRO A 37 0.85 -1.10 4.78
C PRO A 37 1.11 -1.35 3.29
N PRO A 38 0.86 -0.38 2.40
CA PRO A 38 1.22 -0.55 1.00
C PRO A 38 2.63 -1.07 1.04
N VAL A 39 2.86 -2.27 0.48
CA VAL A 39 4.22 -2.78 0.29
C VAL A 39 4.91 -1.60 -0.34
N SER A 40 5.84 -0.99 0.41
CA SER A 40 6.61 0.11 -0.10
C SER A 40 7.25 -0.51 -1.31
N GLN A 41 6.68 -0.22 -2.49
CA GLN A 41 7.29 -0.52 -3.75
C GLN A 41 8.50 0.37 -3.64
N GLN A 42 9.60 -0.22 -3.15
CA GLN A 42 10.89 0.41 -3.26
C GLN A 42 10.92 0.87 -4.70
N PRO A 43 11.13 2.17 -4.97
CA PRO A 43 11.17 2.64 -6.33
C PRO A 43 12.27 1.82 -6.98
N HIS A 44 11.89 0.85 -7.80
CA HIS A 44 12.83 0.13 -8.62
C HIS A 44 13.07 1.13 -9.74
N PRO A 45 14.19 1.87 -9.73
CA PRO A 45 14.46 2.79 -10.81
C PRO A 45 14.45 1.96 -12.09
N LEU A 46 13.77 2.46 -13.12
CA LEU A 46 13.76 1.77 -14.40
C LEU A 46 15.23 1.65 -14.83
N ARG A 47 15.65 0.45 -15.25
CA ARG A 47 16.99 0.28 -15.82
C ARG A 47 16.91 0.47 -17.32
N PHE A 48 17.73 1.39 -17.83
CA PHE A 48 17.79 1.63 -19.27
C PHE A 48 18.11 0.32 -20.02
N GLY A 49 17.22 -0.08 -20.93
CA GLY A 49 17.36 -1.29 -21.75
C GLY A 49 16.77 -2.58 -21.17
N GLU A 50 16.11 -2.56 -20.01
CA GLU A 50 15.54 -3.75 -19.35
C GLU A 50 14.44 -4.45 -20.18
N PHE A 51 13.71 -3.72 -21.02
CA PHE A 51 12.59 -4.26 -21.82
C PHE A 51 12.87 -4.31 -23.34
N ARG A 52 14.15 -4.36 -23.75
CA ARG A 52 14.51 -4.56 -25.16
C ARG A 52 14.14 -5.97 -25.62
N GLY A 53 12.94 -6.16 -26.18
CA GLY A 53 12.57 -7.43 -26.80
C GLY A 53 11.08 -7.68 -27.03
N ASN A 54 10.19 -6.95 -26.37
CA ASN A 54 8.75 -7.09 -26.61
C ASN A 54 8.29 -6.01 -27.61
N GLU A 55 7.42 -6.39 -28.54
CA GLU A 55 6.94 -5.61 -29.70
C GLU A 55 6.21 -4.27 -29.35
N ALA A 56 6.17 -3.89 -28.07
CA ALA A 56 5.73 -2.60 -27.54
C ALA A 56 6.92 -1.86 -26.91
N ALA A 57 7.98 -1.63 -27.70
CA ALA A 57 9.26 -1.15 -27.20
C ALA A 57 9.21 0.34 -26.75
N MET A 58 8.92 0.57 -25.47
CA MET A 58 9.40 1.76 -24.73
C MET A 58 10.90 1.55 -24.43
N SER A 59 11.74 1.61 -25.45
CA SER A 59 13.16 1.26 -25.32
C SER A 59 14.11 2.23 -26.01
N THR A 60 13.62 3.42 -26.36
CA THR A 60 14.48 4.54 -26.75
C THR A 60 14.98 5.29 -25.51
N PHE A 61 16.07 6.05 -25.67
CA PHE A 61 16.56 6.95 -24.63
C PHE A 61 15.53 8.02 -24.27
N GLU A 62 14.72 8.45 -25.24
CA GLU A 62 13.65 9.43 -25.04
C GLU A 62 12.52 8.87 -24.17
N ASP A 63 12.07 7.63 -24.41
CA ASP A 63 11.06 6.98 -23.58
C ASP A 63 11.51 6.83 -22.12
N PHE A 64 12.79 6.49 -21.94
CA PHE A 64 13.40 6.41 -20.62
C PHE A 64 13.46 7.76 -19.92
N ALA A 65 13.85 8.82 -20.64
CA ALA A 65 13.91 10.17 -20.10
C ALA A 65 12.52 10.70 -19.70
N ILE A 66 11.46 10.33 -20.43
CA ILE A 66 10.07 10.66 -20.09
C ILE A 66 9.61 9.89 -18.84
N ALA A 67 9.90 8.59 -18.76
CA ALA A 67 9.46 7.75 -17.64
C ALA A 67 10.19 8.07 -16.32
N GLU A 68 11.46 8.47 -16.38
CA GLU A 68 12.25 8.93 -15.22
C GLU A 68 12.12 10.44 -14.99
N TRP A 69 11.24 11.15 -15.72
CA TRP A 69 11.07 12.58 -15.53
C TRP A 69 10.51 12.87 -14.14
N ARG A 70 11.32 13.59 -13.33
CA ARG A 70 10.95 14.10 -12.01
C ARG A 70 10.96 15.62 -12.06
N PRO A 71 9.86 16.26 -12.49
CA PRO A 71 9.81 17.72 -12.53
C PRO A 71 10.05 18.27 -11.13
N ALA A 72 10.91 19.29 -11.04
CA ALA A 72 11.02 20.08 -9.82
C ALA A 72 9.75 20.92 -9.66
N ASP A 73 9.36 21.29 -8.44
CA ASP A 73 8.12 22.05 -8.17
C ASP A 73 7.98 23.30 -9.06
N LYS A 74 9.11 23.96 -9.36
CA LYS A 74 9.21 25.13 -10.26
C LYS A 74 8.84 24.87 -11.73
N GLU A 75 8.70 23.60 -12.13
CA GLU A 75 8.41 23.14 -13.49
C GLU A 75 6.96 22.63 -13.62
N LEU A 76 6.23 22.55 -12.50
CA LEU A 76 4.81 22.16 -12.47
C LEU A 76 3.87 23.34 -12.72
N ASP A 77 4.31 24.54 -12.38
CA ASP A 77 3.61 25.78 -12.66
C ASP A 77 4.02 26.25 -14.06
N GLY A 78 3.21 25.91 -15.07
CA GLY A 78 3.39 26.43 -16.44
C GLY A 78 3.47 27.96 -16.51
N PRO A 79 3.84 28.53 -17.67
CA PRO A 79 3.95 29.98 -17.84
C PRO A 79 2.65 30.74 -17.55
#